data_AF-A0A968QDQ9-F1
#
_entry.id   AF-A0A968QDQ9-F1
#
_cell.length_a   1.000
_cell.length_b   1.000
_cell.length_c   1.000
_cell.angle_alpha   90.00
_cell.angle_beta   90.00
_cell.angle_gamma   90.00
#
_symmetry.space_group_name_H-M   'P 1'
#
loop_
_entity.id
_entity.type
_entity.pdbx_description
1 polymer ?
#
loop_
_entity_poly.entity_id
_entity_poly.type
_entity_poly.pdbx_seq_one_letter_code
_entity_poly.pdbx_strand_id
1 'polypeptide(L)'
;MHPLWIPILIRLKDIESIDGTLEKTLQGAIKTKFASDNNWLRNPDKFRFLILLDGFDELRLECRKKSLIEKLIKQVADYQKDYNNPKHSESKRSEIGHHFIITGRQLALQGINYLPDNLERVELLEMDDELQEEWFDKWQKVVDRDTSLADVKTSAFKAFLRSDDLPGKVKEELAREPLLLYLLAAMHRDGKISVEKLSGEDGIKNKISIYEQTIDWVLTKQRQSVQREIVRLDIKELKQVLIEAGLSVTQSGGESAKISTIEYWLKKSRPPIAQKIQEIRANFGDEVLKNALAAFYLKPKAENEQDGTVEFFHTSFGEFLCAKRMQQSIERWIKWDKDVDYYGIDDDAFPKEIYEVFGYGGLTPEIVEYLFGLLEISDNSTLVHIFKRLENFIGIGVMGNLSMQMD
;
A
#
# COMPACT_ATOMS: atom_id res chain seq x y z
N MET A 1 37.69 8.69 1.52
CA MET A 1 37.00 9.14 2.73
C MET A 1 35.89 8.15 3.02
N HIS A 2 35.85 7.55 4.20
CA HIS A 2 34.69 6.75 4.62
C HIS A 2 33.52 7.69 4.93
N PRO A 3 32.26 7.30 4.67
CA PRO A 3 31.12 8.15 4.98
C PRO A 3 31.09 8.45 6.48
N LEU A 4 30.78 9.70 6.83
CA LEU A 4 30.73 10.14 8.23
C LEU A 4 29.67 9.38 9.02
N TRP A 5 28.57 8.96 8.36
CA TRP A 5 27.54 8.10 8.91
C TRP A 5 27.30 6.87 8.03
N ILE A 6 27.13 5.73 8.67
CA ILE A 6 26.76 4.46 8.05
C ILE A 6 25.23 4.39 8.02
N PRO A 7 24.59 4.40 6.84
CA PRO A 7 23.14 4.31 6.75
C PRO A 7 22.67 2.90 7.15
N ILE A 8 21.64 2.83 8.00
CA ILE A 8 20.92 1.61 8.33
C ILE A 8 19.44 1.87 8.05
N LEU A 9 18.87 1.11 7.13
CA LEU A 9 17.44 1.10 6.88
C LEU A 9 16.79 0.01 7.74
N ILE A 10 15.80 0.40 8.53
CA ILE A 10 14.97 -0.49 9.34
C ILE A 10 13.53 -0.22 8.92
N ARG A 11 12.89 -1.19 8.28
CA ARG A 11 11.46 -1.09 8.02
C ARG A 11 10.74 -1.35 9.33
N LEU A 12 9.92 -0.40 9.78
CA LEU A 12 9.20 -0.48 11.04
C LEU A 12 8.26 -1.69 11.09
N LYS A 13 7.78 -2.18 9.94
CA LYS A 13 7.04 -3.43 9.83
C LYS A 13 7.83 -4.68 10.27
N ASP A 14 9.16 -4.63 10.21
CA ASP A 14 10.03 -5.74 10.63
C ASP A 14 10.26 -5.75 12.16
N ILE A 15 9.74 -4.77 12.91
CA ILE A 15 9.79 -4.74 14.38
C ILE A 15 8.64 -5.56 14.95
N GLU A 16 8.98 -6.65 15.65
CA GLU A 16 7.99 -7.56 16.25
C GLU A 16 7.41 -7.01 17.56
N SER A 17 8.24 -6.33 18.37
CA SER A 17 7.83 -5.79 19.67
C SER A 17 8.62 -4.53 20.05
N ILE A 18 7.95 -3.58 20.72
CA ILE A 18 8.58 -2.38 21.26
C ILE A 18 9.02 -2.63 22.71
N ASP A 19 10.30 -2.94 22.86
CA ASP A 19 10.93 -3.34 24.12
C ASP A 19 11.14 -2.18 25.10
N GLY A 20 11.75 -2.48 26.25
CA GLY A 20 12.08 -1.48 27.27
C GLY A 20 13.09 -0.43 26.82
N THR A 21 13.97 -0.73 25.86
CA THR A 21 14.99 0.20 25.36
C THR A 21 15.01 0.25 23.83
N LEU A 22 15.54 1.34 23.27
CA LEU A 22 15.68 1.52 21.83
C LEU A 22 16.57 0.43 21.22
N GLU A 23 17.69 0.11 21.88
CA GLU A 23 18.65 -0.87 21.36
C GLU A 23 18.03 -2.25 21.18
N LYS A 24 17.24 -2.71 22.16
CA LYS A 24 16.53 -4.00 22.08
C LYS A 24 15.47 -3.99 20.98
N THR A 25 14.71 -2.90 20.88
CA THR A 25 13.69 -2.73 19.85
C THR A 25 14.31 -2.81 18.44
N LEU A 26 15.45 -2.14 18.23
CA LEU A 26 16.15 -2.16 16.94
C LEU A 26 16.90 -3.48 16.68
N GLN A 27 17.41 -4.14 17.71
CA GLN A 27 18.03 -5.48 17.60
C GLN A 27 17.07 -6.52 17.02
N GLY A 28 15.78 -6.45 17.37
CA GLY A 28 14.76 -7.35 16.81
C GLY A 28 14.63 -7.25 15.28
N ALA A 29 14.81 -6.04 14.72
CA ALA A 29 14.68 -5.82 13.28
C ALA A 29 16.00 -5.97 12.51
N ILE A 30 17.15 -5.76 13.16
CA ILE A 30 18.47 -5.84 12.52
C ILE A 30 19.05 -7.26 12.67
N LYS A 31 18.89 -8.10 11.64
CA LYS A 31 19.34 -9.52 11.63
C LYS A 31 20.85 -9.71 11.40
N THR A 32 21.69 -8.70 11.63
CA THR A 32 23.14 -8.76 11.38
C THR A 32 23.95 -8.91 12.66
N LYS A 33 25.06 -9.67 12.59
CA LYS A 33 25.91 -10.00 13.75
C LYS A 33 26.42 -8.79 14.55
N PHE A 34 26.60 -7.62 13.93
CA PHE A 34 27.09 -6.44 14.66
C PHE A 34 26.05 -5.86 15.62
N ALA A 35 24.75 -6.01 15.31
CA ALA A 35 23.67 -5.51 16.17
C ALA A 35 23.44 -6.45 17.37
N SER A 36 23.91 -7.69 17.31
CA SER A 36 23.80 -8.67 18.41
C SER A 36 24.62 -8.29 19.65
N ASP A 37 25.56 -7.34 19.55
CA ASP A 37 26.27 -6.77 20.70
C ASP A 37 25.43 -5.65 21.34
N ASN A 38 25.13 -5.73 22.63
CA ASN A 38 24.33 -4.75 23.36
C ASN A 38 24.91 -3.32 23.40
N ASN A 39 26.14 -3.13 22.92
CA ASN A 39 26.80 -1.82 22.91
C ASN A 39 26.96 -1.21 21.52
N TRP A 40 26.34 -1.77 20.47
CA TRP A 40 26.54 -1.30 19.09
C TRP A 40 26.09 0.16 18.87
N LEU A 41 25.03 0.60 19.56
CA LEU A 41 24.59 2.00 19.59
C LEU A 41 25.38 2.84 20.61
N ARG A 42 26.02 2.22 21.61
CA ARG A 42 26.66 2.93 22.74
C ARG A 42 28.12 3.33 22.48
N ASN A 43 28.61 3.23 21.24
CA ASN A 43 30.00 3.52 20.90
C ASN A 43 30.13 4.41 19.64
N PRO A 44 29.68 5.68 19.71
CA PRO A 44 29.65 6.59 18.56
C PRO A 44 31.05 7.02 18.09
N ASP A 45 32.06 6.88 18.95
CA ASP A 45 33.46 7.17 18.62
C ASP A 45 34.00 6.15 17.60
N LYS A 46 33.42 4.94 17.56
CA LYS A 46 33.84 3.87 16.65
C LYS A 46 32.99 3.81 15.38
N PHE A 47 31.68 4.02 15.50
CA PHE A 47 30.75 3.98 14.38
C PHE A 47 29.69 5.06 14.54
N ARG A 48 29.30 5.72 13.45
CA ARG A 48 28.17 6.64 13.46
C ARG A 48 27.13 6.11 12.50
N PHE A 49 25.88 6.07 12.92
CA PHE A 49 24.78 5.56 12.11
C PHE A 49 23.82 6.68 11.73
N LEU A 50 23.32 6.61 10.50
CA LEU A 50 22.08 7.28 10.10
C LEU A 50 21.02 6.19 10.02
N ILE A 51 20.11 6.16 10.99
CA ILE A 51 19.10 5.12 11.13
C ILE A 51 17.79 5.64 10.52
N LEU A 52 17.37 5.03 9.42
CA LEU A 52 16.10 5.29 8.76
C LEU A 52 15.08 4.28 9.28
N LEU A 53 14.14 4.75 10.09
CA LEU A 53 12.99 4.00 10.58
C LEU A 53 11.84 4.23 9.59
N ASP A 54 11.68 3.30 8.65
CA ASP A 54 10.84 3.47 7.47
C ASP A 54 9.44 2.85 7.63
N GLY A 55 8.37 3.58 7.30
CA GLY A 55 7.01 3.06 7.23
C GLY A 55 6.28 3.01 8.58
N PHE A 56 6.10 4.16 9.23
CA PHE A 56 5.45 4.25 10.54
C PHE A 56 4.01 3.73 10.57
N ASP A 57 3.26 3.96 9.50
CA ASP A 57 1.91 3.42 9.28
C ASP A 57 1.91 1.89 9.07
N GLU A 58 3.06 1.29 8.76
CA GLU A 58 3.22 -0.14 8.52
C GLU A 58 3.62 -0.93 9.78
N LEU A 59 3.67 -0.29 10.97
CA LEU A 59 3.85 -1.01 12.23
C LEU A 59 2.77 -2.08 12.40
N ARG A 60 3.15 -3.25 12.91
CA ARG A 60 2.25 -4.39 13.14
C ARG A 60 1.06 -4.02 14.01
N LEU A 61 -0.10 -4.64 13.78
CA LEU A 61 -1.33 -4.44 14.56
C LEU A 61 -1.11 -4.51 16.09
N GLU A 62 -0.22 -5.40 16.54
CA GLU A 62 0.17 -5.56 17.95
C GLU A 62 0.94 -4.34 18.50
N CYS A 63 1.68 -3.65 17.63
CA CYS A 63 2.46 -2.44 17.89
C CYS A 63 1.73 -1.13 17.55
N ARG A 64 0.58 -1.16 16.84
CA ARG A 64 -0.21 0.03 16.45
C ARG A 64 -0.93 0.73 17.60
N LYS A 65 -0.80 0.27 18.83
CA LYS A 65 -1.34 1.01 19.98
C LYS A 65 -0.62 2.36 20.04
N LYS A 66 -1.38 3.45 20.00
CA LYS A 66 -0.88 4.84 20.09
C LYS A 66 0.19 5.02 21.19
N SER A 67 0.02 4.35 22.33
CA SER A 67 0.96 4.38 23.46
C SER A 67 2.32 3.72 23.18
N LEU A 68 2.36 2.67 22.36
CA LEU A 68 3.60 1.99 21.96
C LEU A 68 4.38 2.85 20.95
N ILE A 69 3.64 3.52 20.08
CA ILE A 69 4.18 4.44 19.07
C ILE A 69 4.83 5.66 19.74
N GLU A 70 4.13 6.32 20.66
CA GLU A 70 4.66 7.44 21.45
C GLU A 70 5.90 6.99 22.26
N LYS A 71 5.91 5.74 22.74
CA LYS A 71 7.05 5.15 23.45
C LYS A 71 8.28 5.03 22.55
N LEU A 72 8.14 4.60 21.29
CA LEU A 72 9.28 4.51 20.36
C LEU A 72 9.88 5.88 20.04
N ILE A 73 9.04 6.88 19.75
CA ILE A 73 9.48 8.25 19.51
C ILE A 73 10.19 8.81 20.74
N LYS A 74 9.62 8.57 21.93
CA LYS A 74 10.24 8.95 23.19
C LYS A 74 11.58 8.26 23.40
N GLN A 75 11.70 6.96 23.09
CA GLN A 75 12.97 6.23 23.18
C GLN A 75 14.04 6.81 22.25
N VAL A 76 13.67 7.18 21.01
CA VAL A 76 14.59 7.88 20.08
C VAL A 76 15.00 9.24 20.63
N ALA A 77 14.06 10.00 21.16
CA ALA A 77 14.31 11.32 21.69
C ALA A 77 15.18 11.30 22.95
N ASP A 78 14.86 10.42 23.91
CA ASP A 78 15.63 10.20 25.13
C ASP A 78 17.05 9.74 24.79
N TYR A 79 17.20 8.83 23.82
CA TYR A 79 18.51 8.39 23.33
C TYR A 79 19.36 9.55 22.80
N GLN A 80 18.78 10.43 21.98
CA GLN A 80 19.49 11.60 21.45
C GLN A 80 19.87 12.59 22.57
N LYS A 81 18.99 12.80 23.57
CA LYS A 81 19.26 13.68 24.71
C LYS A 81 20.37 13.14 25.62
N ASP A 82 20.34 11.85 25.93
CA ASP A 82 21.34 11.19 26.77
C ASP A 82 22.74 11.29 26.16
N TYR A 83 22.84 11.18 24.84
CA TYR A 83 24.11 11.34 24.12
C TYR A 83 24.59 12.80 24.01
N ASN A 84 23.66 13.76 24.05
CA ASN A 84 23.97 15.19 24.02
C ASN A 84 24.22 15.79 25.43
N ASN A 85 24.28 14.97 26.48
CA ASN A 85 24.41 15.43 27.86
C ASN A 85 25.84 15.99 28.14
N PRO A 86 25.99 17.21 28.70
CA PRO A 86 27.24 17.97 28.88
C PRO A 86 28.44 17.30 29.55
N LYS A 87 28.32 16.11 30.14
CA LYS A 87 29.46 15.40 30.77
C LYS A 87 30.49 14.90 29.75
N HIS A 88 30.14 14.87 28.47
CA HIS A 88 31.06 14.58 27.37
C HIS A 88 31.51 15.90 26.71
N SER A 89 32.69 16.39 27.12
CA SER A 89 33.53 17.47 26.55
C SER A 89 32.86 18.50 25.61
N GLU A 90 32.85 19.77 26.05
CA GLU A 90 32.33 20.97 25.36
C GLU A 90 32.85 21.24 23.93
N SER A 91 33.85 20.52 23.46
CA SER A 91 34.48 20.72 22.13
C SER A 91 33.94 19.82 21.01
N LYS A 92 32.91 19.02 21.27
CA LYS A 92 32.45 17.94 20.36
C LYS A 92 30.93 17.88 20.13
N ARG A 93 30.20 18.94 20.50
CA ARG A 93 28.73 18.95 20.69
C ARG A 93 27.83 18.84 19.45
N SER A 94 28.31 19.00 18.21
CA SER A 94 27.41 19.10 17.04
C SER A 94 27.47 17.95 16.02
N GLU A 95 28.39 16.98 16.13
CA GLU A 95 28.64 16.03 15.03
C GLU A 95 28.83 14.55 15.44
N ILE A 96 28.64 14.17 16.71
CA ILE A 96 29.15 12.89 17.25
C ILE A 96 28.04 11.93 17.70
N GLY A 97 26.84 12.06 17.12
CA GLY A 97 25.70 11.20 17.44
C GLY A 97 25.27 10.30 16.28
N HIS A 98 24.47 9.28 16.60
CA HIS A 98 23.62 8.63 15.61
C HIS A 98 22.44 9.53 15.28
N HIS A 99 22.07 9.59 14.01
CA HIS A 99 20.91 10.35 13.55
C HIS A 99 19.77 9.40 13.20
N PHE A 100 18.54 9.89 13.38
CA PHE A 100 17.33 9.12 13.11
C PHE A 100 16.46 9.90 12.13
N ILE A 101 15.94 9.21 11.13
CA ILE A 101 14.87 9.70 10.26
C ILE A 101 13.72 8.70 10.43
N ILE A 102 12.54 9.20 10.77
CA ILE A 102 11.34 8.37 10.88
C ILE A 102 10.39 8.78 9.75
N THR A 103 10.04 7.85 8.88
CA THR A 103 9.12 8.11 7.77
C THR A 103 7.75 7.52 8.07
N GLY A 104 6.69 8.13 7.55
CA GLY A 104 5.34 7.61 7.70
C GLY A 104 4.32 8.52 7.04
N ARG A 105 3.12 8.00 6.81
CA ARG A 105 2.02 8.79 6.26
C ARG A 105 1.53 9.85 7.25
N GLN A 106 1.07 10.98 6.71
CA GLN A 106 0.65 12.14 7.49
C GLN A 106 -0.38 11.78 8.58
N LEU A 107 -1.39 10.97 8.24
CA LEU A 107 -2.46 10.55 9.16
C LEU A 107 -1.96 9.68 10.30
N ALA A 108 -0.97 8.81 10.06
CA ALA A 108 -0.35 8.02 11.13
C ALA A 108 0.42 8.91 12.12
N LEU A 109 0.93 10.04 11.65
CA LEU A 109 1.66 11.02 12.46
C LEU A 109 0.74 12.06 13.13
N GLN A 110 -0.48 12.27 12.64
CA GLN A 110 -1.47 13.20 13.23
C GLN A 110 -1.88 12.82 14.65
N GLY A 111 -1.87 11.51 14.98
CA GLY A 111 -2.18 11.04 16.33
C GLY A 111 -1.15 11.48 17.39
N ILE A 112 0.03 11.95 16.98
CA ILE A 112 1.14 12.30 17.87
C ILE A 112 1.03 13.78 18.22
N ASN A 113 0.41 14.05 19.37
CA ASN A 113 0.09 15.42 19.81
C ASN A 113 1.31 16.16 20.38
N TYR A 114 2.31 15.43 20.87
CA TYR A 114 3.51 16.01 21.47
C TYR A 114 4.75 15.36 20.86
N LEU A 115 5.50 16.14 20.09
CA LEU A 115 6.80 15.75 19.59
C LEU A 115 7.87 16.26 20.57
N PRO A 116 8.81 15.42 21.02
CA PRO A 116 9.91 15.88 21.86
C PRO A 116 10.69 17.02 21.19
N ASP A 117 11.13 18.01 21.97
CA ASP A 117 11.75 19.25 21.46
C ASP A 117 13.04 19.07 20.64
N ASN A 118 13.63 17.87 20.65
CA ASN A 118 14.83 17.51 19.89
C ASN A 118 14.52 16.74 18.59
N LEU A 119 13.24 16.60 18.24
CA LEU A 119 12.77 16.01 17.00
C LEU A 119 11.96 17.07 16.24
N GLU A 120 12.11 17.06 14.93
CA GLU A 120 11.40 17.96 14.03
C GLU A 120 10.51 17.16 13.08
N ARG A 121 9.35 17.74 12.72
CA ARG A 121 8.47 17.18 11.70
C ARG A 121 8.72 17.91 10.40
N VAL A 122 9.03 17.14 9.37
CA VAL A 122 9.23 17.62 8.00
C VAL A 122 8.20 16.95 7.11
N GLU A 123 7.56 17.74 6.26
CA GLU A 123 6.62 17.26 5.25
C GLU A 123 7.32 17.19 3.90
N LEU A 124 7.15 16.08 3.18
CA LEU A 124 7.59 15.98 1.79
C LEU A 124 6.54 16.64 0.91
N LEU A 125 6.90 17.76 0.31
CA LEU A 125 6.05 18.45 -0.65
C LEU A 125 6.11 17.74 -2.01
N GLU A 126 5.10 18.04 -2.82
CA GLU A 126 5.04 17.64 -4.21
C GLU A 126 6.21 18.25 -5.02
N MET A 127 6.58 17.62 -6.14
CA MET A 127 7.66 18.12 -6.99
C MET A 127 7.30 19.47 -7.60
N ASP A 128 8.12 20.49 -7.41
CA ASP A 128 7.98 21.74 -8.16
C ASP A 128 8.37 21.57 -9.64
N ASP A 129 8.32 22.67 -10.40
CA ASP A 129 8.68 22.68 -11.83
C ASP A 129 10.14 22.27 -12.06
N GLU A 130 11.06 22.68 -11.19
CA GLU A 130 12.49 22.39 -11.33
C GLU A 130 12.77 20.89 -11.14
N LEU A 131 12.19 20.29 -10.09
CA LEU A 131 12.29 18.86 -9.82
C LEU A 131 11.60 18.03 -10.90
N GLN A 132 10.47 18.49 -11.44
CA GLN A 132 9.78 17.80 -12.53
C GLN A 132 10.62 17.83 -13.82
N GLU A 133 11.29 18.94 -14.13
CA GLU A 133 12.24 19.02 -15.24
C GLU A 133 13.45 18.10 -15.03
N GLU A 134 14.03 18.05 -13.83
CA GLU A 134 15.09 17.09 -13.50
C GLU A 134 14.63 15.63 -13.66
N TRP A 135 13.37 15.35 -13.28
CA TRP A 135 12.77 14.04 -13.48
C TRP A 135 12.69 13.68 -14.96
N PHE A 136 12.29 14.60 -15.84
CA PHE A 136 12.26 14.36 -17.28
C PHE A 136 13.64 14.11 -17.87
N ASP A 137 14.66 14.83 -17.42
CA ASP A 137 16.04 14.63 -17.86
C ASP A 137 16.57 13.23 -17.48
N LYS A 138 16.15 12.72 -16.31
CA LYS A 138 16.44 11.33 -15.90
C LYS A 138 15.62 10.33 -16.70
N TRP A 139 14.35 10.62 -16.94
CA TRP A 139 13.44 9.77 -17.72
C TRP A 139 13.94 9.58 -19.17
N GLN A 140 14.42 10.64 -19.82
CA GLN A 140 14.99 10.56 -21.16
C GLN A 140 16.16 9.57 -21.25
N LYS A 141 16.91 9.37 -20.17
CA LYS A 141 18.03 8.42 -20.16
C LYS A 141 17.59 6.96 -20.10
N VAL A 142 16.35 6.69 -19.69
CA VAL A 142 15.86 5.33 -19.42
C VAL A 142 14.65 4.93 -20.26
N VAL A 143 13.94 5.88 -20.88
CA VAL A 143 12.70 5.62 -21.62
C VAL A 143 12.92 4.77 -22.88
N ASP A 144 14.08 4.93 -23.53
CA ASP A 144 14.51 4.15 -24.69
C ASP A 144 16.04 4.02 -24.72
N ARG A 145 16.55 2.97 -25.37
CA ARG A 145 17.99 2.79 -25.58
C ARG A 145 18.50 3.66 -26.72
N ASP A 146 17.66 3.97 -27.69
CA ASP A 146 17.97 4.93 -28.75
C ASP A 146 17.75 6.34 -28.23
N THR A 147 18.82 7.13 -28.16
CA THR A 147 18.82 8.49 -27.62
C THR A 147 17.93 9.45 -28.41
N SER A 148 17.78 9.23 -29.72
CA SER A 148 16.93 10.07 -30.57
C SER A 148 15.45 9.77 -30.32
N LEU A 149 15.09 8.49 -30.20
CA LEU A 149 13.72 8.10 -29.83
C LEU A 149 13.38 8.49 -28.39
N ALA A 150 14.36 8.45 -27.50
CA ALA A 150 14.18 8.85 -26.12
C ALA A 150 13.83 10.34 -25.99
N ASP A 151 14.54 11.20 -26.74
CA ASP A 151 14.25 12.63 -26.80
C ASP A 151 12.83 12.91 -27.32
N VAL A 152 12.44 12.25 -28.42
CA VAL A 152 11.09 12.38 -28.99
C VAL A 152 10.03 11.92 -27.99
N LYS A 153 10.22 10.78 -27.33
CA LYS A 153 9.26 10.23 -26.35
C LYS A 153 9.10 11.12 -25.11
N THR A 154 10.21 11.62 -24.58
CA THR A 154 10.18 12.54 -23.44
C THR A 154 9.53 13.86 -23.81
N SER A 155 9.88 14.44 -24.97
CA SER A 155 9.29 15.68 -25.45
C SER A 155 7.79 15.54 -25.70
N ALA A 156 7.36 14.42 -26.29
CA ALA A 156 5.94 14.12 -26.48
C ALA A 156 5.20 14.01 -25.13
N PHE A 157 5.81 13.40 -24.11
CA PHE A 157 5.21 13.31 -22.78
C PHE A 157 5.15 14.67 -22.06
N LYS A 158 6.19 15.51 -22.19
CA LYS A 158 6.15 16.91 -21.70
C LYS A 158 5.01 17.68 -22.35
N ALA A 159 4.84 17.56 -23.66
CA ALA A 159 3.75 18.19 -24.39
C ALA A 159 2.38 17.68 -23.92
N PHE A 160 2.25 16.36 -23.72
CA PHE A 160 1.04 15.74 -23.18
C PHE A 160 0.65 16.33 -21.81
N LEU A 161 1.59 16.45 -20.87
CA LEU A 161 1.32 17.03 -19.54
C LEU A 161 0.97 18.51 -19.58
N ARG A 162 1.41 19.22 -20.63
CA ARG A 162 1.10 20.64 -20.83
C ARG A 162 -0.18 20.87 -21.63
N SER A 163 -0.76 19.84 -22.22
CA SER A 163 -1.99 19.93 -23.02
C SER A 163 -3.15 20.50 -22.22
N ASP A 164 -3.95 21.34 -22.87
CA ASP A 164 -5.18 21.91 -22.29
C ASP A 164 -6.28 20.85 -22.13
N ASP A 165 -6.17 19.72 -22.84
CA ASP A 165 -7.11 18.60 -22.73
C ASP A 165 -6.90 17.77 -21.44
N LEU A 166 -5.76 17.92 -20.78
CA LEU A 166 -5.45 17.19 -19.55
C LEU A 166 -6.09 17.92 -18.35
N PRO A 167 -6.85 17.24 -17.48
CA PRO A 167 -7.49 17.91 -16.35
C PRO A 167 -6.49 18.63 -15.43
N GLY A 168 -6.85 19.83 -14.98
CA GLY A 168 -5.98 20.68 -14.14
C GLY A 168 -5.42 19.94 -12.92
N LYS A 169 -6.26 19.20 -12.19
CA LYS A 169 -5.83 18.35 -11.06
C LYS A 169 -4.78 17.30 -11.41
N VAL A 170 -4.85 16.72 -12.62
CA VAL A 170 -3.83 15.76 -13.07
C VAL A 170 -2.51 16.49 -13.28
N LYS A 171 -2.54 17.66 -13.91
CA LYS A 171 -1.35 18.47 -14.23
C LYS A 171 -0.70 19.11 -12.99
N GLU A 172 -1.54 19.62 -12.09
CA GLU A 172 -1.13 20.47 -10.97
C GLU A 172 -0.83 19.70 -9.69
N GLU A 173 -1.40 18.49 -9.52
CA GLU A 173 -1.23 17.69 -8.29
C GLU A 173 -0.72 16.28 -8.62
N LEU A 174 -1.48 15.49 -9.40
CA LEU A 174 -1.14 14.07 -9.59
C LEU A 174 0.18 13.86 -10.35
N ALA A 175 0.48 14.68 -11.36
CA ALA A 175 1.74 14.63 -12.09
C ALA A 175 2.94 15.19 -11.29
N ARG A 176 2.70 15.72 -10.09
CA ARG A 176 3.72 16.19 -9.15
C ARG A 176 4.07 15.13 -8.11
N GLU A 177 3.23 14.10 -7.95
CA GLU A 177 3.56 12.88 -7.21
C GLU A 177 4.51 11.99 -8.06
N PRO A 178 5.73 11.64 -7.59
CA PRO A 178 6.70 10.88 -8.39
C PRO A 178 6.20 9.54 -8.94
N LEU A 179 5.41 8.81 -8.15
CA LEU A 179 4.84 7.53 -8.58
C LEU A 179 3.82 7.72 -9.71
N LEU A 180 2.87 8.63 -9.54
CA LEU A 180 1.83 8.88 -10.54
C LEU A 180 2.42 9.47 -11.82
N LEU A 181 3.41 10.37 -11.72
CA LEU A 181 4.16 10.87 -12.86
C LEU A 181 4.83 9.72 -13.64
N TYR A 182 5.47 8.78 -12.93
CA TYR A 182 6.06 7.59 -13.57
C TYR A 182 5.00 6.71 -14.25
N LEU A 183 3.85 6.47 -13.62
CA LEU A 183 2.78 5.67 -14.20
C LEU A 183 2.23 6.33 -15.48
N LEU A 184 1.99 7.64 -15.44
CA LEU A 184 1.60 8.42 -16.61
C LEU A 184 2.67 8.33 -17.70
N ALA A 185 3.94 8.55 -17.40
CA ALA A 185 5.01 8.48 -18.39
C ALA A 185 5.11 7.11 -19.05
N ALA A 186 5.02 6.04 -18.25
CA ALA A 186 5.13 4.68 -18.72
C ALA A 186 3.94 4.24 -19.58
N MET A 187 2.72 4.63 -19.21
CA MET A 187 1.52 4.40 -20.02
C MET A 187 1.52 5.25 -21.30
N HIS A 188 1.97 6.51 -21.24
CA HIS A 188 2.08 7.39 -22.40
C HIS A 188 3.06 6.82 -23.43
N ARG A 189 4.24 6.38 -22.98
CA ARG A 189 5.26 5.73 -23.82
C ARG A 189 4.69 4.56 -24.63
N ASP A 190 3.77 3.79 -24.03
CA ASP A 190 3.17 2.59 -24.63
C ASP A 190 1.83 2.89 -25.33
N GLY A 191 1.39 4.15 -25.41
CA GLY A 191 0.13 4.58 -26.02
C GLY A 191 -1.11 4.03 -25.30
N LYS A 192 -1.06 3.96 -23.97
CA LYS A 192 -2.11 3.35 -23.12
C LYS A 192 -2.88 4.33 -22.25
N ILE A 193 -2.54 5.62 -22.28
CA ILE A 193 -3.36 6.64 -21.63
C ILE A 193 -4.53 7.01 -22.55
N SER A 194 -5.73 7.01 -21.98
CA SER A 194 -6.92 7.59 -22.59
C SER A 194 -7.29 8.84 -21.79
N VAL A 195 -7.04 10.02 -22.36
CA VAL A 195 -7.39 11.31 -21.73
C VAL A 195 -8.88 11.41 -21.50
N GLU A 196 -9.68 10.78 -22.36
CA GLU A 196 -11.14 10.74 -22.22
C GLU A 196 -11.60 10.03 -20.93
N LYS A 197 -10.75 9.17 -20.36
CA LYS A 197 -10.99 8.52 -19.06
C LYS A 197 -10.48 9.32 -17.87
N LEU A 198 -9.77 10.42 -18.09
CA LEU A 198 -9.35 11.38 -17.09
C LEU A 198 -10.31 12.57 -17.20
N SER A 199 -11.29 12.66 -16.30
CA SER A 199 -12.36 13.66 -16.44
C SER A 199 -12.54 14.51 -15.19
N GLY A 200 -12.73 15.81 -15.42
CA GLY A 200 -13.10 16.79 -14.41
C GLY A 200 -12.00 17.18 -13.42
N GLU A 201 -12.38 18.03 -12.47
CA GLU A 201 -11.50 18.57 -11.42
C GLU A 201 -11.43 17.68 -10.16
N ASP A 202 -11.82 16.41 -10.29
CA ASP A 202 -11.84 15.48 -9.16
C ASP A 202 -10.51 14.69 -9.11
N GLY A 203 -9.66 15.04 -8.14
CA GLY A 203 -8.36 14.40 -7.95
C GLY A 203 -8.47 12.90 -7.66
N ILE A 204 -9.43 12.46 -6.84
CA ILE A 204 -9.55 11.05 -6.46
C ILE A 204 -10.08 10.21 -7.63
N LYS A 205 -11.07 10.71 -8.39
CA LYS A 205 -11.57 9.98 -9.58
C LYS A 205 -10.49 9.84 -10.64
N ASN A 206 -9.69 10.88 -10.87
CA ASN A 206 -8.55 10.83 -11.78
C ASN A 206 -7.46 9.86 -11.28
N LYS A 207 -7.14 9.86 -9.98
CA LYS A 207 -6.20 8.92 -9.37
C LYS A 207 -6.67 7.48 -9.56
N ILE A 208 -7.94 7.18 -9.28
CA ILE A 208 -8.57 5.87 -9.52
C ILE A 208 -8.41 5.46 -11.00
N SER A 209 -8.72 6.36 -11.93
CA SER A 209 -8.59 6.10 -13.38
C SER A 209 -7.15 5.76 -13.77
N ILE A 210 -6.15 6.46 -13.22
CA ILE A 210 -4.72 6.16 -13.44
C ILE A 210 -4.38 4.75 -12.93
N TYR A 211 -4.82 4.37 -11.73
CA TYR A 211 -4.58 3.03 -11.19
C TYR A 211 -5.27 1.94 -12.01
N GLU A 212 -6.52 2.13 -12.42
CA GLU A 212 -7.25 1.17 -13.25
C GLU A 212 -6.57 0.96 -14.61
N GLN A 213 -6.22 2.05 -15.28
CA GLN A 213 -5.51 1.99 -16.57
C GLN A 213 -4.13 1.34 -16.41
N THR A 214 -3.42 1.62 -15.33
CA THR A 214 -2.11 1.02 -15.03
C THR A 214 -2.20 -0.49 -14.87
N ILE A 215 -3.19 -0.98 -14.09
CA ILE A 215 -3.40 -2.41 -13.89
C ILE A 215 -3.71 -3.10 -15.21
N ASP A 216 -4.62 -2.54 -16.01
CA ASP A 216 -4.98 -3.11 -17.31
C ASP A 216 -3.79 -3.12 -18.28
N TRP A 217 -2.99 -2.05 -18.30
CA TRP A 217 -1.77 -1.94 -19.08
C TRP A 217 -0.76 -3.02 -18.68
N VAL A 218 -0.44 -3.16 -17.40
CA VAL A 218 0.59 -4.11 -16.97
C VAL A 218 0.13 -5.55 -17.09
N LEU A 219 -1.13 -5.87 -16.80
CA LEU A 219 -1.67 -7.20 -17.07
C LEU A 219 -1.57 -7.56 -18.57
N THR A 220 -1.82 -6.60 -19.45
CA THR A 220 -1.68 -6.79 -20.90
C THR A 220 -0.22 -7.00 -21.32
N LYS A 221 0.69 -6.17 -20.79
CA LYS A 221 2.12 -6.20 -21.12
C LYS A 221 2.80 -7.46 -20.61
N GLN A 222 2.56 -7.81 -19.35
CA GLN A 222 3.12 -9.03 -18.73
C GLN A 222 2.61 -10.30 -19.42
N ARG A 223 1.38 -10.31 -19.93
CA ARG A 223 0.87 -11.45 -20.73
C ARG A 223 1.58 -11.61 -22.08
N GLN A 224 2.19 -10.55 -22.60
CA GLN A 224 3.00 -10.62 -23.83
C GLN A 224 4.42 -11.11 -23.56
N SER A 225 4.99 -10.78 -22.39
CA SER A 225 6.35 -11.17 -22.01
C SER A 225 6.44 -12.54 -21.33
N VAL A 226 5.45 -12.90 -20.51
CA VAL A 226 5.34 -14.23 -19.89
C VAL A 226 4.71 -15.17 -20.90
N GLN A 227 5.36 -16.31 -21.18
CA GLN A 227 4.86 -17.32 -22.10
C GLN A 227 3.40 -17.65 -21.74
N ARG A 228 2.46 -17.47 -22.69
CA ARG A 228 1.00 -17.60 -22.46
C ARG A 228 0.62 -18.93 -21.79
N GLU A 229 1.47 -19.93 -21.91
CA GLU A 229 1.33 -21.26 -21.32
C GLU A 229 1.44 -21.26 -19.78
N ILE A 230 2.19 -20.31 -19.19
CA ILE A 230 2.40 -20.17 -17.74
C ILE A 230 1.18 -19.53 -17.07
N VAL A 231 0.48 -18.63 -17.77
CA VAL A 231 -0.68 -17.90 -17.24
C VAL A 231 -1.91 -18.19 -18.10
N ARG A 232 -2.54 -19.33 -17.83
CA ARG A 232 -3.78 -19.79 -18.51
C ARG A 232 -5.04 -19.00 -18.14
N LEU A 233 -4.92 -18.10 -17.16
CA LEU A 233 -5.96 -17.14 -16.81
C LEU A 233 -6.01 -16.01 -17.85
N ASP A 234 -7.20 -15.55 -18.19
CA ASP A 234 -7.36 -14.34 -18.98
C ASP A 234 -7.12 -13.07 -18.14
N ILE A 235 -7.05 -11.91 -18.80
CA ILE A 235 -6.74 -10.64 -18.13
C ILE A 235 -7.79 -10.28 -17.07
N LYS A 236 -9.07 -10.58 -17.32
CA LYS A 236 -10.15 -10.28 -16.36
C LYS A 236 -10.04 -11.18 -15.15
N GLU A 237 -9.79 -12.48 -15.35
CA GLU A 237 -9.58 -13.45 -14.28
C GLU A 237 -8.35 -13.07 -13.45
N LEU A 238 -7.23 -12.70 -14.08
CA LEU A 238 -6.03 -12.23 -13.38
C LEU A 238 -6.29 -10.98 -12.55
N LYS A 239 -7.02 -10.01 -13.11
CA LYS A 239 -7.43 -8.82 -12.37
C LYS A 239 -8.23 -9.18 -11.12
N GLN A 240 -9.14 -10.16 -11.21
CA GLN A 240 -9.90 -10.63 -10.04
C GLN A 240 -9.00 -11.30 -9.00
N VAL A 241 -8.01 -12.08 -9.42
CA VAL A 241 -7.02 -12.66 -8.50
C VAL A 241 -6.24 -11.56 -7.77
N LEU A 242 -5.80 -10.51 -8.45
CA LEU A 242 -5.11 -9.37 -7.83
C LEU A 242 -6.02 -8.60 -6.85
N ILE A 243 -7.31 -8.43 -7.20
CA ILE A 243 -8.30 -7.79 -6.34
C ILE A 243 -8.50 -8.59 -5.04
N GLU A 244 -8.62 -9.92 -5.13
CA GLU A 244 -8.69 -10.79 -3.94
C GLU A 244 -7.39 -10.80 -3.14
N ALA A 245 -6.24 -10.72 -3.80
CA ALA A 245 -4.95 -10.57 -3.14
C ALA A 245 -4.88 -9.23 -2.36
N GLY A 246 -5.41 -8.14 -2.93
CA GLY A 246 -5.54 -6.83 -2.26
C GLY A 246 -6.21 -6.96 -0.90
N LEU A 247 -7.43 -7.52 -0.88
CA LEU A 247 -8.17 -7.74 0.37
C LEU A 247 -7.41 -8.69 1.32
N SER A 248 -6.88 -9.80 0.81
CA SER A 248 -6.19 -10.80 1.62
C SER A 248 -4.95 -10.23 2.32
N VAL A 249 -4.15 -9.42 1.61
CA VAL A 249 -2.95 -8.78 2.18
C VAL A 249 -3.35 -7.78 3.26
N THR A 250 -4.34 -6.92 2.99
CA THR A 250 -4.84 -5.97 3.97
C THR A 250 -5.37 -6.66 5.23
N GLN A 251 -6.18 -7.71 5.08
CA GLN A 251 -6.75 -8.44 6.22
C GLN A 251 -5.75 -9.27 7.00
N SER A 252 -4.62 -9.62 6.38
CA SER A 252 -3.49 -10.27 7.05
C SER A 252 -2.57 -9.26 7.75
N GLY A 253 -2.99 -8.00 7.93
CA GLY A 253 -2.22 -6.95 8.59
C GLY A 253 -1.40 -6.05 7.65
N GLY A 254 -1.68 -6.08 6.34
CA GLY A 254 -1.09 -5.18 5.34
C GLY A 254 0.32 -5.56 4.86
N GLU A 255 0.96 -6.55 5.47
CA GLU A 255 2.33 -6.96 5.11
C GLU A 255 2.37 -7.94 3.92
N SER A 256 1.61 -9.03 4.02
CA SER A 256 1.65 -10.14 3.07
C SER A 256 0.46 -11.06 3.30
N ALA A 257 0.06 -11.82 2.27
CA ALA A 257 -0.93 -12.88 2.40
C ALA A 257 -0.32 -14.22 2.01
N LYS A 258 -0.77 -15.29 2.67
CA LYS A 258 -0.52 -16.65 2.17
C LYS A 258 -1.32 -16.89 0.91
N ILE A 259 -0.73 -17.56 -0.09
CA ILE A 259 -1.46 -17.95 -1.31
C ILE A 259 -2.70 -18.78 -0.95
N SER A 260 -2.61 -19.67 0.05
CA SER A 260 -3.75 -20.48 0.52
C SER A 260 -4.93 -19.63 1.01
N THR A 261 -4.67 -18.47 1.63
CA THR A 261 -5.70 -17.51 2.03
C THR A 261 -6.38 -16.88 0.81
N ILE A 262 -5.60 -16.46 -0.19
CA ILE A 262 -6.14 -15.91 -1.44
C ILE A 262 -7.02 -16.95 -2.15
N GLU A 263 -6.58 -18.20 -2.20
CA GLU A 263 -7.34 -19.30 -2.79
C GLU A 263 -8.62 -19.63 -2.02
N TYR A 264 -8.56 -19.60 -0.70
CA TYR A 264 -9.76 -19.76 0.14
C TYR A 264 -10.82 -18.71 -0.22
N TRP A 265 -10.40 -17.45 -0.32
CA TRP A 265 -11.31 -16.36 -0.68
C TRP A 265 -11.82 -16.50 -2.11
N LEU A 266 -10.96 -16.81 -3.07
CA LEU A 266 -11.35 -17.07 -4.46
C LEU A 266 -12.37 -18.22 -4.57
N LYS A 267 -12.20 -19.32 -3.81
CA LYS A 267 -13.18 -20.43 -3.79
C LYS A 267 -14.54 -19.97 -3.33
N LYS A 268 -14.59 -19.04 -2.38
CA LYS A 268 -15.83 -18.51 -1.82
C LYS A 268 -16.48 -17.47 -2.74
N SER A 269 -15.71 -16.52 -3.24
CA SER A 269 -16.21 -15.35 -3.98
C SER A 269 -16.29 -15.57 -5.49
N ARG A 270 -15.42 -16.40 -6.05
CA ARG A 270 -15.24 -16.63 -7.50
C ARG A 270 -14.92 -18.11 -7.80
N PRO A 271 -15.86 -19.05 -7.51
CA PRO A 271 -15.61 -20.49 -7.69
C PRO A 271 -15.05 -20.90 -9.07
N PRO A 272 -15.48 -20.33 -10.21
CA PRO A 272 -14.93 -20.70 -11.52
C PRO A 272 -13.44 -20.38 -11.67
N ILE A 273 -12.98 -19.24 -11.14
CA ILE A 273 -11.57 -18.86 -11.18
C ILE A 273 -10.76 -19.81 -10.28
N ALA A 274 -11.28 -20.13 -9.10
CA ALA A 274 -10.64 -21.05 -8.18
C ALA A 274 -10.49 -22.46 -8.76
N GLN A 275 -11.51 -22.98 -9.45
CA GLN A 275 -11.45 -24.26 -10.15
C GLN A 275 -10.37 -24.26 -11.22
N LYS A 276 -10.31 -23.21 -12.04
CA LYS A 276 -9.28 -23.07 -13.07
C LYS A 276 -7.86 -23.01 -12.49
N ILE A 277 -7.67 -22.35 -11.34
CA ILE A 277 -6.39 -22.35 -10.62
C ILE A 277 -6.04 -23.77 -10.13
N GLN A 278 -7.00 -24.51 -9.59
CA GLN A 278 -6.79 -25.91 -9.18
C GLN A 278 -6.40 -26.81 -10.35
N GLU A 279 -7.05 -26.65 -11.51
CA GLU A 279 -6.70 -27.37 -12.74
C GLU A 279 -5.28 -27.03 -13.23
N ILE A 280 -4.87 -25.77 -13.12
CA ILE A 280 -3.50 -25.34 -13.46
C ILE A 280 -2.51 -26.03 -12.53
N ARG A 281 -2.77 -26.05 -11.21
CA ARG A 281 -1.89 -26.73 -10.24
C ARG A 281 -1.78 -28.23 -10.47
N ALA A 282 -2.90 -28.91 -10.72
CA ALA A 282 -2.90 -30.35 -10.98
C ALA A 282 -2.05 -30.74 -12.20
N ASN A 283 -1.98 -29.86 -13.20
CA ASN A 283 -1.27 -30.13 -14.46
C ASN A 283 0.18 -29.60 -14.48
N PHE A 284 0.52 -28.57 -13.69
CA PHE A 284 1.80 -27.84 -13.80
C PHE A 284 2.53 -27.58 -12.47
N GLY A 285 1.92 -27.93 -11.33
CA GLY A 285 2.50 -27.75 -10.00
C GLY A 285 2.22 -26.38 -9.36
N ASP A 286 2.52 -26.27 -8.06
CA ASP A 286 2.17 -25.10 -7.22
C ASP A 286 2.99 -23.84 -7.54
N GLU A 287 4.21 -23.99 -8.07
CA GLU A 287 5.09 -22.87 -8.40
C GLU A 287 4.54 -22.01 -9.55
N VAL A 288 3.63 -22.51 -10.38
CA VAL A 288 3.06 -21.75 -11.51
C VAL A 288 2.24 -20.56 -11.02
N LEU A 289 1.38 -20.76 -10.03
CA LEU A 289 0.56 -19.67 -9.49
C LEU A 289 1.44 -18.66 -8.74
N LYS A 290 2.42 -19.15 -7.98
CA LYS A 290 3.37 -18.30 -7.27
C LYS A 290 4.19 -17.44 -8.23
N ASN A 291 4.69 -18.01 -9.32
CA ASN A 291 5.41 -17.28 -10.37
C ASN A 291 4.50 -16.32 -11.14
N ALA A 292 3.24 -16.70 -11.40
CA ALA A 292 2.27 -15.81 -12.01
C ALA A 292 2.00 -14.60 -11.12
N LEU A 293 1.65 -14.81 -9.85
CA LEU A 293 1.47 -13.73 -8.87
C LEU A 293 2.75 -12.88 -8.76
N ALA A 294 3.92 -13.53 -8.74
CA ALA A 294 5.20 -12.84 -8.67
C ALA A 294 5.45 -11.89 -9.86
N ALA A 295 4.99 -12.27 -11.05
CA ALA A 295 5.11 -11.46 -12.25
C ALA A 295 4.17 -10.23 -12.28
N PHE A 296 3.06 -10.26 -11.52
CA PHE A 296 2.01 -9.23 -11.54
C PHE A 296 1.91 -8.44 -10.24
N TYR A 297 3.04 -7.94 -9.73
CA TYR A 297 3.10 -7.04 -8.57
C TYR A 297 3.15 -7.67 -7.19
N LEU A 298 3.32 -8.98 -7.08
CA LEU A 298 3.62 -9.59 -5.80
C LEU A 298 5.08 -10.02 -5.74
N LYS A 299 5.75 -9.91 -4.60
CA LYS A 299 7.05 -10.54 -4.39
C LYS A 299 6.91 -11.67 -3.36
N PRO A 300 7.59 -12.81 -3.57
CA PRO A 300 7.72 -13.80 -2.52
C PRO A 300 8.42 -13.19 -1.30
N LYS A 301 7.91 -13.43 -0.09
CA LYS A 301 8.72 -13.23 1.12
C LYS A 301 9.78 -14.34 1.13
N ALA A 302 11.01 -14.01 1.54
CA ALA A 302 12.25 -14.80 1.36
C ALA A 302 12.13 -16.35 1.53
N GLU A 303 13.09 -17.07 0.93
CA GLU A 303 13.20 -18.55 0.72
C GLU A 303 12.91 -19.51 1.90
N ASN A 304 12.69 -19.02 3.12
CA ASN A 304 12.52 -19.85 4.31
C ASN A 304 11.05 -20.06 4.76
N GLU A 305 10.07 -19.40 4.12
CA GLU A 305 8.66 -19.67 4.37
C GLU A 305 8.15 -20.74 3.39
N GLN A 306 7.95 -21.97 3.89
CA GLN A 306 7.46 -23.13 3.12
C GLN A 306 6.06 -22.94 2.47
N ASP A 307 5.38 -21.81 2.73
CA ASP A 307 3.94 -21.65 2.53
C ASP A 307 3.56 -20.59 1.47
N GLY A 308 4.52 -20.12 0.66
CA GLY A 308 4.27 -19.23 -0.46
C GLY A 308 3.51 -17.96 -0.07
N THR A 309 4.19 -17.03 0.60
CA THR A 309 3.63 -15.72 0.96
C THR A 309 3.93 -14.68 -0.11
N VAL A 310 2.99 -13.77 -0.31
CA VAL A 310 3.05 -12.72 -1.33
C VAL A 310 2.81 -11.34 -0.72
N GLU A 311 3.62 -10.35 -1.08
CA GLU A 311 3.44 -8.93 -0.71
C GLU A 311 3.45 -8.04 -1.96
N PHE A 312 2.70 -6.94 -1.96
CA PHE A 312 2.72 -6.00 -3.09
C PHE A 312 4.07 -5.27 -3.19
N PHE A 313 4.55 -5.00 -4.41
CA PHE A 313 5.78 -4.20 -4.59
C PHE A 313 5.62 -2.76 -4.10
N HIS A 314 4.40 -2.21 -4.15
CA HIS A 314 4.10 -0.89 -3.65
C HIS A 314 2.72 -0.87 -2.97
N THR A 315 2.66 -0.33 -1.75
CA THR A 315 1.50 -0.39 -0.85
C THR A 315 0.24 0.21 -1.49
N SER A 316 0.36 1.31 -2.23
CA SER A 316 -0.79 1.97 -2.86
C SER A 316 -1.59 1.10 -3.83
N PHE A 317 -0.96 0.14 -4.52
CA PHE A 317 -1.67 -0.80 -5.39
C PHE A 317 -2.47 -1.81 -4.57
N GLY A 318 -1.90 -2.31 -3.47
CA GLY A 318 -2.61 -3.20 -2.56
C GLY A 318 -3.84 -2.54 -1.96
N GLU A 319 -3.72 -1.27 -1.57
CA GLU A 319 -4.82 -0.46 -1.03
C GLU A 319 -5.91 -0.20 -2.07
N PHE A 320 -5.53 0.21 -3.28
CA PHE A 320 -6.47 0.40 -4.38
C PHE A 320 -7.22 -0.90 -4.71
N LEU A 321 -6.51 -2.03 -4.82
CA LEU A 321 -7.10 -3.34 -5.11
C LEU A 321 -8.01 -3.83 -3.98
N CYS A 322 -7.65 -3.57 -2.72
CA CYS A 322 -8.48 -3.84 -1.55
C CYS A 322 -9.78 -3.02 -1.61
N ALA A 323 -9.70 -1.71 -1.88
CA ALA A 323 -10.85 -0.85 -2.08
C ALA A 323 -11.74 -1.35 -3.23
N LYS A 324 -11.15 -1.78 -4.35
CA LYS A 324 -11.88 -2.38 -5.47
C LYS A 324 -12.62 -3.65 -5.07
N ARG A 325 -12.01 -4.48 -4.22
CA ARG A 325 -12.65 -5.69 -3.71
C ARG A 325 -13.84 -5.36 -2.79
N MET A 326 -13.70 -4.33 -1.95
CA MET A 326 -14.77 -3.83 -1.07
C MET A 326 -15.93 -3.26 -1.88
N GLN A 327 -15.65 -2.45 -2.91
CA GLN A 327 -16.66 -1.96 -3.86
C GLN A 327 -17.46 -3.13 -4.45
N GLN A 328 -16.79 -4.17 -4.97
CA GLN A 328 -17.48 -5.34 -5.54
C GLN A 328 -18.32 -6.11 -4.52
N SER A 329 -17.92 -6.12 -3.24
CA SER A 329 -18.75 -6.68 -2.17
C SER A 329 -20.02 -5.85 -1.98
N ILE A 330 -19.88 -4.52 -1.84
CA ILE A 330 -21.00 -3.60 -1.62
C ILE A 330 -21.99 -3.69 -2.78
N GLU A 331 -21.52 -3.63 -4.02
CA GLU A 331 -22.37 -3.76 -5.22
C GLU A 331 -23.14 -5.07 -5.23
N ARG A 332 -22.50 -6.18 -4.83
CA ARG A 332 -23.17 -7.48 -4.71
C ARG A 332 -24.23 -7.48 -3.61
N TRP A 333 -23.97 -6.82 -2.48
CA TRP A 333 -24.92 -6.71 -1.38
C TRP A 333 -26.17 -5.94 -1.78
N ILE A 334 -26.05 -4.89 -2.58
CA ILE A 334 -27.21 -4.08 -2.94
C ILE A 334 -27.89 -4.54 -4.23
N LYS A 335 -27.33 -5.53 -4.94
CA LYS A 335 -27.91 -6.04 -6.18
C LYS A 335 -29.26 -6.67 -5.88
N TRP A 336 -30.34 -5.95 -6.16
CA TRP A 336 -31.71 -6.43 -6.02
C TRP A 336 -32.10 -7.21 -7.28
N ASP A 337 -32.48 -8.46 -7.11
CA ASP A 337 -33.09 -9.25 -8.17
C ASP A 337 -34.62 -9.11 -8.07
N LYS A 338 -35.21 -8.41 -9.05
CA LYS A 338 -36.66 -8.14 -9.10
C LYS A 338 -37.48 -9.40 -9.36
N ASP A 339 -36.88 -10.43 -9.94
CA ASP A 339 -37.61 -11.65 -10.29
C ASP A 339 -37.75 -12.60 -9.09
N VAL A 340 -36.88 -12.46 -8.09
CA VAL A 340 -36.84 -13.29 -6.86
C VAL A 340 -37.07 -12.50 -5.58
N ASP A 341 -37.33 -11.19 -5.68
CA ASP A 341 -37.60 -10.25 -4.58
C ASP A 341 -36.55 -10.32 -3.46
N TYR A 342 -35.26 -10.36 -3.85
CA TYR A 342 -34.17 -10.62 -2.93
C TYR A 342 -32.89 -9.86 -3.28
N TYR A 343 -32.08 -9.57 -2.26
CA TYR A 343 -30.74 -9.02 -2.47
C TYR A 343 -29.76 -10.11 -2.94
N GLY A 344 -28.66 -9.71 -3.58
CA GLY A 344 -27.63 -10.63 -4.10
C GLY A 344 -26.93 -11.49 -3.04
N ILE A 345 -27.22 -11.25 -1.75
CA ILE A 345 -26.90 -12.12 -0.62
C ILE A 345 -28.04 -12.09 0.41
N ASP A 346 -28.15 -13.18 1.17
CA ASP A 346 -29.09 -13.32 2.28
C ASP A 346 -28.79 -12.37 3.45
N ASP A 347 -29.83 -11.94 4.14
CA ASP A 347 -29.74 -11.17 5.38
C ASP A 347 -29.04 -11.97 6.49
N ASP A 348 -29.13 -13.30 6.49
CA ASP A 348 -28.36 -14.14 7.40
C ASP A 348 -26.86 -14.17 7.05
N ALA A 349 -26.52 -14.03 5.77
CA ALA A 349 -25.14 -14.04 5.28
C ALA A 349 -24.47 -12.64 5.35
N PHE A 350 -25.27 -11.57 5.32
CA PHE A 350 -24.80 -10.19 5.28
C PHE A 350 -23.89 -9.77 6.45
N PRO A 351 -24.22 -10.05 7.72
CA PRO A 351 -23.36 -9.68 8.85
C PRO A 351 -21.99 -10.36 8.79
N LYS A 352 -21.99 -11.64 8.37
CA LYS A 352 -20.77 -12.42 8.20
C LYS A 352 -19.91 -11.82 7.10
N GLU A 353 -20.48 -11.45 5.97
CA GLU A 353 -19.71 -10.82 4.88
C GLU A 353 -19.20 -9.42 5.23
N ILE A 354 -19.94 -8.62 6.01
CA ILE A 354 -19.44 -7.34 6.54
C ILE A 354 -18.18 -7.59 7.37
N TYR A 355 -18.24 -8.53 8.31
CA TYR A 355 -17.09 -8.85 9.15
C TYR A 355 -15.93 -9.41 8.33
N GLU A 356 -16.21 -10.27 7.36
CA GLU A 356 -15.20 -10.84 6.48
C GLU A 356 -14.59 -9.84 5.50
N VAL A 357 -15.22 -8.69 5.21
CA VAL A 357 -14.67 -7.66 4.30
C VAL A 357 -14.00 -6.54 5.10
N PHE A 358 -14.59 -6.13 6.22
CA PHE A 358 -14.18 -4.95 7.00
C PHE A 358 -13.60 -5.26 8.40
N GLY A 359 -13.72 -6.49 8.92
CA GLY A 359 -13.59 -6.80 10.35
C GLY A 359 -12.16 -6.89 10.94
N TYR A 360 -11.10 -6.84 10.13
CA TYR A 360 -9.73 -7.08 10.59
C TYR A 360 -8.80 -5.85 10.50
N GLY A 361 -9.21 -4.71 11.08
CA GLY A 361 -8.30 -3.63 11.50
C GLY A 361 -7.34 -3.02 10.46
N GLY A 362 -7.60 -3.23 9.17
CA GLY A 362 -6.68 -2.91 8.07
C GLY A 362 -7.13 -1.77 7.16
N LEU A 363 -8.22 -1.08 7.48
CA LEU A 363 -8.70 0.06 6.69
C LEU A 363 -7.77 1.26 6.90
N THR A 364 -6.86 1.47 5.96
CA THR A 364 -6.11 2.71 5.88
C THR A 364 -7.02 3.82 5.33
N PRO A 365 -6.75 5.09 5.67
CA PRO A 365 -7.46 6.21 5.09
C PRO A 365 -7.47 6.20 3.56
N GLU A 366 -6.38 5.73 2.94
CA GLU A 366 -6.24 5.62 1.49
C GLU A 366 -7.19 4.55 0.91
N ILE A 367 -7.36 3.40 1.58
CA ILE A 367 -8.37 2.40 1.19
C ILE A 367 -9.77 3.02 1.24
N VAL A 368 -10.06 3.80 2.29
CA VAL A 368 -11.36 4.45 2.49
C VAL A 368 -11.59 5.50 1.40
N GLU A 369 -10.60 6.34 1.10
CA GLU A 369 -10.66 7.36 0.05
C GLU A 369 -10.90 6.73 -1.33
N TYR A 370 -10.15 5.69 -1.68
CA TYR A 370 -10.39 4.94 -2.92
C TYR A 370 -11.79 4.32 -2.95
N LEU A 371 -12.25 3.73 -1.84
CA LEU A 371 -13.57 3.11 -1.79
C LEU A 371 -14.68 4.13 -2.02
N PHE A 372 -14.61 5.30 -1.40
CA PHE A 372 -15.60 6.37 -1.63
C PHE A 372 -15.58 6.83 -3.09
N GLY A 373 -14.40 7.14 -3.64
CA GLY A 373 -14.29 7.54 -5.04
C GLY A 373 -14.82 6.47 -6.01
N LEU A 374 -14.55 5.19 -5.72
CA LEU A 374 -15.06 4.06 -6.52
C LEU A 374 -16.58 3.93 -6.46
N LEU A 375 -17.19 4.15 -5.28
CA LEU A 375 -18.64 4.09 -5.11
C LEU A 375 -19.34 5.25 -5.84
N GLU A 376 -18.78 6.46 -5.78
CA GLU A 376 -19.29 7.62 -6.52
C GLU A 376 -19.25 7.42 -8.04
N ILE A 377 -18.21 6.76 -8.55
CA ILE A 377 -18.11 6.41 -9.97
C ILE A 377 -19.16 5.35 -10.37
N SER A 378 -19.45 4.39 -9.48
CA SER A 378 -20.27 3.22 -9.79
C SER A 378 -21.76 3.54 -10.01
N ASP A 379 -22.34 4.37 -9.14
CA ASP A 379 -23.66 5.01 -9.19
C ASP A 379 -23.95 5.60 -7.79
N ASN A 380 -24.39 6.86 -7.70
CA ASN A 380 -24.80 7.47 -6.43
C ASN A 380 -25.93 6.72 -5.71
N SER A 381 -26.77 5.99 -6.45
CA SER A 381 -27.82 5.15 -5.85
C SER A 381 -27.23 4.01 -4.99
N THR A 382 -26.00 3.58 -5.28
CA THR A 382 -25.27 2.54 -4.53
C THR A 382 -25.12 2.93 -3.07
N LEU A 383 -24.71 4.18 -2.81
CA LEU A 383 -24.53 4.71 -1.45
C LEU A 383 -25.85 4.74 -0.67
N VAL A 384 -26.94 5.14 -1.33
CA VAL A 384 -28.27 5.18 -0.71
C VAL A 384 -28.77 3.78 -0.37
N HIS A 385 -28.59 2.82 -1.28
CA HIS A 385 -29.03 1.44 -1.06
C HIS A 385 -28.23 0.73 0.02
N ILE A 386 -26.90 0.89 0.04
CA ILE A 386 -26.09 0.28 1.09
C ILE A 386 -26.39 0.91 2.45
N PHE A 387 -26.59 2.23 2.51
CA PHE A 387 -26.98 2.91 3.75
C PHE A 387 -28.28 2.34 4.30
N LYS A 388 -29.34 2.22 3.48
CA LYS A 388 -30.62 1.63 3.89
C LYS A 388 -30.47 0.18 4.37
N ARG A 389 -29.67 -0.62 3.66
CA ARG A 389 -29.44 -2.03 4.05
C ARG A 389 -28.70 -2.14 5.38
N LEU A 390 -27.69 -1.29 5.61
CA LEU A 390 -26.97 -1.21 6.87
C LEU A 390 -27.84 -0.67 8.01
N GLU A 391 -28.69 0.33 7.75
CA GLU A 391 -29.65 0.87 8.70
C GLU A 391 -30.65 -0.20 9.16
N ASN A 392 -31.20 -0.98 8.22
CA ASN A 392 -32.06 -2.11 8.55
C ASN A 392 -31.33 -3.15 9.42
N PHE A 393 -30.10 -3.49 9.07
CA PHE A 393 -29.27 -4.41 9.86
C PHE A 393 -29.04 -3.92 11.30
N ILE A 394 -28.64 -2.65 11.46
CA ILE A 394 -28.39 -2.04 12.78
C ILE A 394 -29.71 -1.92 13.57
N GLY A 395 -30.80 -1.49 12.92
CA GLY A 395 -32.12 -1.36 13.53
C GLY A 395 -32.67 -2.69 14.05
N ILE A 396 -32.47 -3.79 13.32
CA ILE A 396 -32.82 -5.15 13.75
C ILE A 396 -31.96 -5.57 14.95
N GLY A 397 -30.64 -5.30 14.92
CA GLY A 397 -29.73 -5.62 16.03
C GLY A 397 -30.00 -4.82 17.31
N VAL A 398 -30.48 -3.59 17.21
CA VAL A 398 -30.88 -2.75 18.35
C VAL A 398 -32.24 -3.20 18.94
N MET A 399 -33.21 -3.56 18.09
CA MET A 399 -34.51 -4.08 18.54
C MET A 399 -34.40 -5.48 19.16
N GLY A 400 -33.56 -6.37 18.60
CA GLY A 400 -33.35 -7.73 19.14
C GLY A 400 -32.68 -7.75 20.52
N ASN A 401 -31.80 -6.78 20.81
CA ASN A 401 -31.19 -6.62 22.14
C ASN A 401 -32.15 -6.01 23.17
N LEU A 402 -33.15 -5.23 22.74
CA LEU A 402 -34.19 -4.72 23.63
C LEU A 402 -35.21 -5.81 24.02
N SER A 403 -35.52 -6.75 23.12
CA SER A 403 -36.36 -7.92 23.46
C SER A 403 -35.66 -8.91 24.38
N MET A 404 -34.34 -9.08 24.27
CA MET A 404 -33.56 -9.98 25.14
C MET A 404 -33.29 -9.42 26.54
N GLN A 405 -33.55 -8.13 26.79
CA GLN A 405 -33.48 -7.52 28.12
C GLN A 405 -34.84 -7.42 28.82
N MET A 406 -35.92 -7.87 28.16
CA MET A 406 -37.28 -7.87 28.72
C MET A 406 -37.86 -9.27 28.94
N ASP A 407 -37.06 -10.33 28.79
CA ASP A 407 -37.40 -11.71 29.17
C ASP A 407 -36.63 -12.19 30.42
#